data_AF-A0A919AR09-F1
#
_entry.id   AF-A0A919AR09-F1
#
_cell.length_a   1.000
_cell.length_b   1.000
_cell.length_c   1.000
_cell.angle_alpha   90.00
_cell.angle_beta   90.00
_cell.angle_gamma   90.00
#
_symmetry.space_group_name_H-M   'P 1'
#
loop_
_entity.id
_entity.type
_entity.pdbx_description
1 polymer ?
#
loop_
_entity_poly.entity_id
_entity_poly.type
_entity_poly.pdbx_seq_one_letter_code
_entity_poly.pdbx_strand_id
1 'polypeptide(L)' 'MSIETHVESLANKHAEIEETISREEHRPVPDTMKLSQLKKKKLRIKEEMASLMTRH' A
#
# COMPACT_ATOMS: atom_id res chain seq x y z
N MET A 1 -14.40 0.28 17.52
CA MET A 1 -13.15 0.53 16.77
C MET A 1 -13.46 1.63 15.78
N SER A 2 -12.75 2.74 15.86
CA SER A 2 -13.05 3.96 15.09
C SER A 2 -12.48 3.87 13.67
N ILE A 3 -13.06 4.62 12.72
CA ILE A 3 -12.57 4.68 11.33
C ILE A 3 -11.12 5.16 11.29
N GLU A 4 -10.71 6.05 12.20
CA GLU A 4 -9.32 6.45 12.38
C GLU A 4 -8.38 5.25 12.57
N THR A 5 -8.74 4.28 13.40
CA THR A 5 -7.93 3.07 13.64
C THR A 5 -7.81 2.20 12.39
N HIS A 6 -8.86 2.17 11.57
CA HIS A 6 -8.87 1.42 10.32
C HIS A 6 -8.02 2.11 9.24
N VAL A 7 -8.14 3.43 9.11
CA VAL A 7 -7.31 4.25 8.21
C VAL A 7 -5.84 4.17 8.61
N GLU A 8 -5.52 4.24 9.90
CA GLU A 8 -4.15 4.13 10.41
C GLU A 8 -3.54 2.74 10.10
N SER A 9 -4.32 1.67 10.26
CA SER A 9 -3.90 0.33 9.87
C SER A 9 -3.60 0.21 8.37
N LEU A 10 -4.43 0.85 7.52
CA LEU A 10 -4.23 0.89 6.07
C LEU A 10 -3.02 1.74 5.69
N ALA A 11 -2.79 2.86 6.35
CA ALA A 11 -1.63 3.71 6.16
C ALA A 11 -0.33 2.98 6.50
N ASN A 12 -0.29 2.24 7.62
CA ASN A 12 0.84 1.40 7.99
C ASN A 12 1.12 0.32 6.93
N LYS A 13 0.07 -0.34 6.42
CA LYS A 13 0.18 -1.32 5.34
C LYS A 13 0.69 -0.71 4.04
N HIS A 14 0.24 0.50 3.71
CA HIS A 14 0.72 1.24 2.55
C HIS A 14 2.22 1.54 2.66
N ALA A 15 2.69 2.02 3.82
CA ALA A 15 4.09 2.27 4.08
C ALA A 15 4.97 1.02 3.95
N GLU A 16 4.52 -0.12 4.49
CA GLU A 16 5.22 -1.41 4.37
C GLU A 16 5.34 -1.87 2.90
N ILE A 17 4.29 -1.70 2.11
CA ILE A 17 4.30 -2.02 0.68
C ILE A 17 5.25 -1.09 -0.08
N GLU A 18 5.27 0.20 0.22
CA GLU A 18 6.21 1.14 -0.39
C GLU A 18 7.65 0.79 -0.07
N GLU A 19 7.95 0.45 1.18
CA GLU A 19 9.29 0.01 1.58
C GLU A 19 9.70 -1.26 0.84
N THR A 20 8.77 -2.22 0.71
CA THR A 20 9.02 -3.47 -0.03
C THR A 20 9.27 -3.20 -1.52
N ILE A 21 8.50 -2.31 -2.14
CA ILE A 21 8.71 -1.87 -3.53
C ILE A 21 10.09 -1.25 -3.66
N SER A 22 10.43 -0.29 -2.80
CA SER A 22 11.72 0.39 -2.83
C SER A 22 12.87 -0.61 -2.71
N ARG A 23 12.82 -1.50 -1.72
CA ARG A 23 13.83 -2.56 -1.54
C ARG A 23 13.96 -3.43 -2.78
N GLU A 24 12.87 -3.82 -3.41
CA GLU A 24 12.86 -4.66 -4.61
C GLU A 24 13.37 -3.91 -5.85
N GLU A 25 13.07 -2.61 -6.00
CA GLU A 25 13.58 -1.77 -7.09
C GLU A 25 15.10 -1.49 -6.98
N HIS A 26 15.65 -1.50 -5.77
CA HIS A 26 17.09 -1.38 -5.54
C HIS A 26 17.87 -2.69 -5.75
N ARG A 27 17.19 -3.82 -5.97
CA ARG A 27 17.87 -5.09 -6.23
C ARG A 27 18.48 -5.07 -7.64
N PRO A 28 19.68 -5.65 -7.82
CA PRO A 28 20.33 -5.73 -9.13
C PRO A 28 19.51 -6.52 -10.17
N VAL A 29 18.65 -7.43 -9.72
CA VAL A 29 17.66 -8.12 -10.55
C VAL A 29 16.29 -7.98 -9.86
N PRO A 30 15.51 -6.95 -10.21
CA PRO A 30 14.21 -6.72 -9.59
C PRO A 30 13.19 -7.75 -10.08
N ASP A 31 12.39 -8.30 -9.16
CA ASP A 31 11.23 -9.12 -9.53
C ASP A 31 10.09 -8.21 -10.02
N THR A 32 9.99 -8.07 -11.35
CA THR A 32 9.00 -7.22 -12.01
C THR A 32 7.56 -7.68 -11.78
N MET A 33 7.31 -8.99 -11.63
CA MET A 33 5.97 -9.51 -11.33
C MET A 33 5.57 -9.11 -9.91
N LYS A 34 6.48 -9.30 -8.95
CA LYS A 34 6.28 -8.91 -7.56
C LYS A 34 6.09 -7.39 -7.43
N LEU A 35 6.92 -6.59 -8.11
CA LEU A 35 6.76 -5.13 -8.15
C LEU A 35 5.39 -4.72 -8.70
N SER A 36 4.93 -5.33 -9.80
CA SER A 36 3.61 -5.05 -10.37
C SER A 36 2.49 -5.40 -9.40
N GLN A 37 2.58 -6.53 -8.71
CA GLN A 37 1.62 -6.92 -7.68
C GLN A 37 1.61 -5.96 -6.49
N LEU A 38 2.79 -5.55 -6.00
CA LEU A 38 2.93 -4.60 -4.89
C LEU A 38 2.37 -3.23 -5.26
N LYS A 39 2.69 -2.72 -6.46
CA LYS A 39 2.15 -1.44 -6.97
C LYS A 39 0.61 -1.49 -7.07
N LYS A 40 0.03 -2.61 -7.54
CA LYS A 40 -1.43 -2.81 -7.54
C LYS A 40 -2.02 -2.85 -6.14
N LYS A 41 -1.37 -3.52 -5.19
CA LYS A 41 -1.81 -3.54 -3.77
C LYS A 41 -1.76 -2.15 -3.16
N LYS A 42 -0.69 -1.39 -3.39
CA LYS A 42 -0.54 0.01 -2.98
C LYS A 42 -1.71 0.86 -3.48
N LEU A 43 -2.05 0.74 -4.77
CA LEU A 43 -3.19 1.45 -5.37
C LEU A 43 -4.52 1.10 -4.68
N ARG A 44 -4.81 -0.19 -4.48
CA ARG A 44 -6.04 -0.63 -3.82
C ARG A 44 -6.17 -0.09 -2.40
N ILE A 45 -5.10 -0.09 -1.62
CA ILE A 45 -5.13 0.44 -0.25
C ILE A 45 -5.38 1.94 -0.25
N LYS A 46 -4.79 2.67 -1.21
CA LYS A 46 -5.07 4.10 -1.41
C LYS A 46 -6.54 4.35 -1.75
N GLU A 47 -7.13 3.55 -2.64
CA GLU A 47 -8.55 3.63 -2.98
C GLU A 47 -9.45 3.28 -1.79
N GLU A 48 -9.09 2.28 -1.00
CA GLU A 48 -9.83 1.88 0.20
C GLU A 48 -9.82 2.99 1.26
N MET A 49 -8.65 3.58 1.53
CA MET A 49 -8.54 4.75 2.42
C MET A 49 -9.37 5.93 1.90
N ALA A 50 -9.28 6.25 0.62
CA ALA A 50 -10.07 7.33 0.02
C ALA A 50 -11.58 7.05 0.09
N SER A 51 -11.99 5.82 -0.14
CA SER A 51 -13.40 5.39 0.00
C SER A 51 -13.88 5.49 1.44
N LEU A 52 -13.05 5.16 2.43
CA LEU A 52 -13.38 5.27 3.84
C LEU A 52 -13.48 6.73 4.29
N MET A 53 -12.60 7.60 3.78
CA MET A 53 -12.62 9.03 4.06
C MET A 53 -13.79 9.77 3.40
N THR A 54 -14.18 9.37 2.18
CA THR A 54 -15.21 10.08 1.40
C THR A 54 -16.63 9.72 1.84
N ARG A 55 -16.83 8.55 2.43
CA ARG A 55 -18.15 7.99 2.74
C ARG A 55 -18.64 8.36 4.15
N HIS A 56 -18.01 9.36 4.77
CA HIS A 56 -18.21 9.76 6.16
C HIS A 56 -18.17 11.29 6.30
#